data_AF-A0A7S3CY81-F1
#
_entry.id   AF-A0A7S3CY81-F1
#
_cell.length_a   1.000
_cell.length_b   1.000
_cell.length_c   1.000
_cell.angle_alpha   90.00
_cell.angle_beta   90.00
_cell.angle_gamma   90.00
#
_symmetry.space_group_name_H-M   'P 1'
#
loop_
_entity.id
_entity.type
_entity.pdbx_description
1 polymer ?
#
loop_
_entity_poly.entity_id
_entity_poly.type
_entity_poly.pdbx_seq_one_letter_code
_entity_poly.pdbx_strand_id
1 'polypeptide(L)'
;MSGEGILTFGPESTALIQSLRAFPIELIGTPAWMKQQDAIQRLNAEAHRQVVAQSEEWVMQALVDEGKVEVLLHELIAVEIWRERVYPHLKEKASQHDFVRMKVYMILFHETNLVNLLEVLLYHASVASSLGDMGLELADYCFRRLLYLSSVDDLSSFLKKTETAAELDKLSDLDELEKQCKTITFNTAMSAITLVRYLAEHAEVIPMGVLSRMLNQNDIVLHLVEVLSNKPWRVRHKKKWHVFEDGGWKEIERDEVQRIGKIEGQLWLAFTYLLLGPECRKRYEYTEQKKQVILQIRNHLTEVLVDQLPVLQDMRVRARPA
;
A
#
# COMPACT_ATOMS: atom_id res chain seq x y z
N MET A 1 9.47 -25.04 -7.07
CA MET A 1 8.63 -25.49 -5.94
C MET A 1 9.53 -26.09 -4.88
N SER A 2 10.14 -25.22 -4.07
CA SER A 2 10.93 -25.57 -2.89
C SER A 2 10.11 -25.12 -1.69
N GLY A 3 9.85 -26.03 -0.75
CA GLY A 3 8.94 -25.81 0.37
C GLY A 3 9.34 -24.62 1.23
N GLU A 4 8.56 -23.55 1.16
CA GLU A 4 8.48 -22.58 2.25
C GLU A 4 7.86 -23.32 3.44
N GLY A 5 8.66 -23.50 4.49
CA GLY A 5 8.25 -24.22 5.70
C GLY A 5 7.04 -23.55 6.31
N ILE A 6 5.95 -24.30 6.45
CA ILE A 6 4.75 -23.87 7.17
C ILE A 6 5.18 -23.52 8.59
N LEU A 7 5.01 -22.26 8.97
CA LEU A 7 5.15 -21.85 10.36
C LEU A 7 3.88 -22.32 11.09
N THR A 8 4.01 -23.34 11.92
CA THR A 8 2.95 -23.68 12.87
C THR A 8 3.06 -22.79 14.10
N PHE A 9 1.94 -22.55 14.79
CA PHE A 9 2.01 -21.91 16.09
C PHE A 9 2.77 -22.82 17.05
N GLY A 10 3.89 -22.33 17.57
CA GLY A 10 4.81 -23.12 18.39
C GLY A 10 5.97 -22.26 18.89
N PRO A 11 6.89 -22.84 19.70
CA PRO A 11 7.93 -22.08 20.39
C PRO A 11 8.84 -21.27 19.45
N GLU A 12 9.12 -21.77 18.24
CA GLU A 12 9.92 -21.06 17.24
C GLU A 12 9.25 -19.77 16.76
N SER A 13 7.95 -19.84 16.41
CA SER A 13 7.18 -18.68 15.94
C SER A 13 7.01 -17.64 17.04
N THR A 14 6.76 -18.07 18.29
CA THR A 14 6.67 -17.17 19.44
C THR A 14 7.99 -16.44 19.68
N ALA A 15 9.11 -17.18 19.70
CA ALA A 15 10.44 -16.59 19.86
C ALA A 15 10.77 -15.61 18.72
N LEU A 16 10.33 -15.91 17.49
CA LEU A 16 10.52 -15.05 16.33
C LEU A 16 9.78 -13.70 16.51
N ILE A 17 8.49 -13.72 16.89
CA ILE A 17 7.71 -12.51 17.15
C ILE A 17 8.31 -11.71 18.31
N GLN A 18 8.64 -12.37 19.42
CA GLN A 18 9.22 -11.71 20.59
C GLN A 18 10.55 -11.01 20.28
N SER A 19 11.35 -11.60 19.37
CA SER A 19 12.64 -11.04 18.95
C SER A 19 12.56 -9.79 18.09
N LEU A 20 11.38 -9.47 17.52
CA LEU A 20 11.19 -8.29 16.68
C LEU A 20 11.48 -7.01 17.47
N ARG A 21 12.26 -6.11 16.88
CA ARG A 21 12.65 -4.83 17.47
C ARG A 21 12.78 -3.74 16.42
N ALA A 22 12.63 -2.49 16.83
CA ALA A 22 12.91 -1.34 15.99
C ALA A 22 14.43 -1.26 15.69
N PHE A 23 14.79 -1.07 14.42
CA PHE A 23 16.14 -0.80 13.98
C PHE A 23 16.28 0.66 13.56
N PRO A 24 17.30 1.38 14.07
CA PRO A 24 17.61 2.70 13.57
C PRO A 24 18.15 2.60 12.12
N ILE A 25 18.01 3.69 11.37
CA ILE A 25 18.26 3.72 9.91
C ILE A 25 19.69 3.28 9.57
N GLU A 26 20.66 3.57 10.42
CA GLU A 26 22.08 3.22 10.23
C GLU A 26 22.34 1.71 10.26
N LEU A 27 21.43 0.93 10.84
CA LEU A 27 21.54 -0.53 10.93
C LEU A 27 20.79 -1.26 9.81
N ILE A 28 20.08 -0.56 8.93
CA ILE A 28 19.40 -1.16 7.78
C ILE A 28 20.43 -1.83 6.85
N GLY A 29 20.18 -3.08 6.48
CA GLY A 29 21.08 -3.90 5.66
C GLY A 29 22.20 -4.63 6.41
N THR A 30 22.32 -4.43 7.74
CA THR A 30 23.21 -5.24 8.58
C THR A 30 22.72 -6.69 8.70
N PRO A 31 23.59 -7.68 9.02
CA PRO A 31 23.15 -9.06 9.18
C PRO A 31 22.02 -9.25 10.20
N ALA A 32 22.01 -8.46 11.28
CA ALA A 32 20.95 -8.52 12.29
C ALA A 32 19.61 -8.01 11.73
N TRP A 33 19.64 -6.92 10.97
CA TRP A 33 18.45 -6.38 10.31
C TRP A 33 17.92 -7.32 9.23
N MET A 34 18.80 -7.87 8.39
CA MET A 34 18.42 -8.85 7.35
C MET A 34 17.76 -10.11 7.94
N LYS A 35 18.21 -10.55 9.12
CA LYS A 35 17.56 -11.66 9.84
C LYS A 35 16.13 -11.32 10.27
N GLN A 36 15.89 -10.09 10.73
CA GLN A 36 14.53 -9.63 11.06
C GLN A 36 13.67 -9.46 9.78
N GLN A 37 14.26 -8.96 8.70
CA GLN A 37 13.58 -8.83 7.40
C GLN A 37 13.06 -10.18 6.90
N ASP A 38 13.87 -11.25 7.00
CA ASP A 38 13.46 -12.63 6.70
C ASP A 38 12.33 -13.11 7.63
N ALA A 39 12.48 -12.85 8.93
CA ALA A 39 11.46 -13.20 9.93
C ALA A 39 10.09 -12.54 9.62
N ILE A 40 10.09 -11.25 9.29
CA ILE A 40 8.87 -10.51 8.92
C ILE A 40 8.29 -11.05 7.61
N GLN A 41 9.13 -11.40 6.62
CA GLN A 41 8.65 -12.01 5.37
C GLN A 41 7.95 -13.35 5.63
N ARG A 42 8.51 -14.20 6.51
CA ARG A 42 7.88 -15.47 6.91
C ARG A 42 6.56 -15.25 7.65
N LEU A 43 6.51 -14.28 8.56
CA LEU A 43 5.27 -13.91 9.26
C LEU A 43 4.19 -13.38 8.29
N ASN A 44 4.58 -12.57 7.30
CA ASN A 44 3.68 -12.07 6.28
C ASN A 44 3.04 -13.20 5.47
N ALA A 45 3.86 -14.13 4.97
CA ALA A 45 3.37 -15.29 4.23
C ALA A 45 2.40 -16.14 5.07
N GLU A 46 2.74 -16.36 6.34
CA GLU A 46 1.92 -17.14 7.27
C GLU A 46 0.60 -16.44 7.63
N ALA A 47 0.61 -15.13 7.85
CA ALA A 47 -0.60 -14.35 8.13
C ALA A 47 -1.58 -14.41 6.94
N HIS A 48 -1.11 -14.21 5.72
CA HIS A 48 -1.95 -14.37 4.53
C HIS A 48 -2.49 -15.79 4.39
N ARG A 49 -1.67 -16.81 4.69
CA ARG A 49 -2.10 -18.21 4.65
C ARG A 49 -3.23 -18.47 5.64
N GLN A 50 -3.17 -17.90 6.84
CA GLN A 50 -4.23 -18.05 7.87
C GLN A 50 -5.56 -17.49 7.39
N VAL A 51 -5.53 -16.31 6.77
CA VAL A 51 -6.73 -15.69 6.18
C VAL A 51 -7.31 -16.55 5.05
N VAL A 52 -6.47 -17.02 4.13
CA VAL A 52 -6.93 -17.86 3.00
C VAL A 52 -7.47 -19.21 3.48
N ALA A 53 -6.84 -19.80 4.49
CA ALA A 53 -7.28 -21.07 5.09
C ALA A 53 -8.51 -20.91 6.00
N GLN A 54 -8.95 -19.67 6.27
CA GLN A 54 -10.00 -19.36 7.25
C GLN A 54 -9.70 -20.02 8.61
N SER A 55 -8.43 -20.05 8.99
CA SER A 55 -7.97 -20.64 10.25
C SER A 55 -7.78 -19.58 11.33
N GLU A 56 -7.42 -20.01 12.53
CA GLU A 56 -7.04 -19.09 13.62
C GLU A 56 -5.88 -18.18 13.20
N GLU A 57 -6.08 -16.87 13.35
CA GLU A 57 -5.14 -15.81 12.96
C GLU A 57 -4.12 -15.52 14.08
N TRP A 58 -3.41 -16.55 14.53
CA TRP A 58 -2.51 -16.44 15.68
C TRP A 58 -1.35 -15.48 15.45
N VAL A 59 -0.91 -15.26 14.19
CA VAL A 59 0.18 -14.30 13.90
C VAL A 59 -0.29 -12.89 14.28
N MET A 60 -1.52 -12.54 13.90
CA MET A 60 -2.12 -11.25 14.24
C MET A 60 -2.23 -11.10 15.76
N GLN A 61 -2.82 -12.08 16.42
CA GLN A 61 -3.01 -12.04 17.87
C GLN A 61 -1.68 -11.90 18.62
N ALA A 62 -0.68 -12.69 18.27
CA ALA A 62 0.63 -12.65 18.91
C ALA A 62 1.38 -11.32 18.65
N LEU A 63 1.28 -10.73 17.46
CA LEU A 63 1.87 -9.43 17.16
C LEU A 63 1.22 -8.31 17.99
N VAL A 64 -0.08 -8.38 18.23
CA VAL A 64 -0.81 -7.43 19.07
C VAL A 64 -0.43 -7.62 20.54
N ASP A 65 -0.48 -8.85 21.05
CA ASP A 65 -0.22 -9.18 22.46
C ASP A 65 1.21 -8.78 22.88
N GLU A 66 2.18 -8.94 21.99
CA GLU A 66 3.59 -8.59 22.21
C GLU A 66 3.93 -7.13 21.85
N GLY A 67 2.93 -6.30 21.50
CA GLY A 67 3.11 -4.89 21.16
C GLY A 67 3.96 -4.64 19.91
N LYS A 68 4.01 -5.60 18.98
CA LYS A 68 4.90 -5.54 17.81
C LYS A 68 4.33 -4.76 16.63
N VAL A 69 3.05 -4.36 16.68
CA VAL A 69 2.46 -3.46 15.67
C VAL A 69 3.26 -2.15 15.59
N GLU A 70 3.61 -1.56 16.74
CA GLU A 70 4.41 -0.34 16.80
C GLU A 70 5.81 -0.54 16.17
N VAL A 71 6.43 -1.70 16.40
CA VAL A 71 7.71 -2.07 15.78
C VAL A 71 7.59 -2.16 14.27
N LEU A 72 6.53 -2.79 13.75
CA LEU A 72 6.31 -2.89 12.30
C LEU A 72 6.12 -1.51 11.66
N LEU A 73 5.39 -0.60 12.33
CA LEU A 73 5.23 0.78 11.87
C LEU A 73 6.57 1.52 11.89
N HIS A 74 7.36 1.38 12.94
CA HIS A 74 8.71 1.96 12.98
C HIS A 74 9.57 1.46 11.82
N GLU A 75 9.61 0.15 11.58
CA GLU A 75 10.38 -0.43 10.46
C GLU A 75 9.88 0.10 9.11
N LEU A 76 8.57 0.28 8.92
CA LEU A 76 7.99 0.82 7.69
C LEU A 76 8.50 2.23 7.41
N ILE A 77 8.46 3.10 8.43
CA ILE A 77 8.93 4.48 8.30
C ILE A 77 10.44 4.53 8.13
N ALA A 78 11.20 3.69 8.84
CA ALA A 78 12.65 3.62 8.71
C ALA A 78 13.08 3.22 7.29
N VAL A 79 12.42 2.23 6.68
CA VAL A 79 12.71 1.81 5.29
C VAL A 79 12.27 2.86 4.28
N GLU A 80 11.12 3.52 4.49
CA GLU A 80 10.71 4.65 3.66
C GLU A 80 11.77 5.75 3.66
N ILE A 81 12.23 6.17 4.84
CA ILE A 81 13.27 7.20 4.99
C ILE A 81 14.58 6.72 4.33
N TRP A 82 14.95 5.45 4.53
CA TRP A 82 16.15 4.89 3.90
C TRP A 82 16.06 4.94 2.37
N ARG A 83 14.91 4.59 1.79
CA ARG A 83 14.69 4.70 0.33
C ARG A 83 14.77 6.15 -0.15
N GLU A 84 14.20 7.10 0.58
CA GLU A 84 14.18 8.51 0.16
C GLU A 84 15.53 9.22 0.37
N ARG A 85 16.27 8.88 1.42
CA ARG A 85 17.43 9.65 1.87
C ARG A 85 18.76 8.93 1.70
N VAL A 86 18.79 7.60 1.79
CA VAL A 86 20.03 6.81 1.75
C VAL A 86 20.25 6.20 0.37
N TYR A 87 19.23 5.54 -0.19
CA TYR A 87 19.32 4.87 -1.50
C TYR A 87 19.85 5.78 -2.64
N PRO A 88 19.44 7.06 -2.79
CA PRO A 88 19.94 7.92 -3.87
C PRO A 88 21.46 8.10 -3.85
N HIS A 89 22.08 8.04 -2.67
CA HIS A 89 23.53 8.16 -2.48
C HIS A 89 24.28 6.82 -2.63
N LEU A 90 23.56 5.70 -2.63
CA LEU A 90 24.12 4.35 -2.72
C LEU A 90 23.92 3.70 -4.10
N LYS A 91 22.89 4.08 -4.86
CA LYS A 91 22.47 3.39 -6.10
C LYS A 91 23.60 3.23 -7.12
N GLU A 92 24.45 4.24 -7.32
CA GLU A 92 25.58 4.20 -8.27
C GLU A 92 26.67 3.21 -7.84
N LYS A 93 26.94 3.12 -6.53
CA LYS A 93 27.92 2.15 -6.00
C LYS A 93 27.32 0.75 -5.95
N ALA A 94 26.02 0.65 -5.66
CA ALA A 94 25.30 -0.61 -5.61
C ALA A 94 25.22 -1.26 -6.98
N SER A 95 24.99 -0.48 -8.05
CA SER A 95 24.91 -1.00 -9.42
C SER A 95 26.22 -1.63 -9.90
N GLN A 96 27.36 -1.25 -9.34
CA GLN A 96 28.69 -1.76 -9.72
C GLN A 96 29.03 -3.13 -9.09
N HIS A 97 28.24 -3.60 -8.11
CA HIS A 97 28.51 -4.82 -7.37
C HIS A 97 27.26 -5.66 -7.17
N ASP A 98 27.18 -6.83 -7.82
CA ASP A 98 26.01 -7.73 -7.78
C ASP A 98 25.50 -8.02 -6.36
N PHE A 99 26.41 -8.32 -5.42
CA PHE A 99 26.07 -8.60 -4.03
C PHE A 99 25.44 -7.40 -3.32
N VAL A 100 25.93 -6.19 -3.60
CA VAL A 100 25.38 -4.95 -3.01
C VAL A 100 24.03 -4.62 -3.65
N ARG A 101 23.91 -4.76 -4.98
CA ARG A 101 22.65 -4.61 -5.72
C ARG A 101 21.56 -5.51 -5.16
N MET A 102 21.86 -6.79 -4.93
CA MET A 102 20.93 -7.75 -4.33
C MET A 102 20.47 -7.31 -2.93
N LYS A 103 21.38 -6.84 -2.07
CA LYS A 103 21.01 -6.34 -0.75
C LYS A 103 20.12 -5.10 -0.82
N VAL A 104 20.43 -4.16 -1.71
CA VAL A 104 19.59 -2.97 -1.92
C VAL A 104 18.19 -3.37 -2.37
N TYR A 105 18.08 -4.31 -3.31
CA TYR A 105 16.79 -4.86 -3.72
C TYR A 105 15.99 -5.44 -2.53
N MET A 106 16.64 -6.26 -1.69
CA MET A 106 16.00 -6.83 -0.49
C MET A 106 15.52 -5.74 0.49
N ILE A 107 16.30 -4.67 0.67
CA ILE A 107 15.90 -3.54 1.51
C ILE A 107 14.67 -2.83 0.94
N LEU A 108 14.69 -2.51 -0.37
CA LEU A 108 13.57 -1.86 -1.05
C LEU A 108 12.29 -2.72 -0.97
N PHE A 109 12.42 -4.03 -1.20
CA PHE A 109 11.29 -4.95 -1.16
C PHE A 109 10.73 -5.17 0.27
N HIS A 110 11.53 -4.91 1.31
CA HIS A 110 11.05 -5.02 2.69
C HIS A 110 9.86 -4.11 2.98
N GLU A 111 9.82 -2.91 2.39
CA GLU A 111 8.69 -2.00 2.51
C GLU A 111 7.38 -2.65 2.04
N THR A 112 7.41 -3.39 0.93
CA THR A 112 6.26 -4.13 0.41
C THR A 112 5.80 -5.21 1.40
N ASN A 113 6.73 -5.96 2.01
CA ASN A 113 6.40 -6.97 3.01
C ASN A 113 5.73 -6.37 4.26
N LEU A 114 6.21 -5.21 4.71
CA LEU A 114 5.64 -4.49 5.85
C LEU A 114 4.22 -3.99 5.53
N VAL A 115 4.01 -3.37 4.36
CA VAL A 115 2.69 -2.91 3.93
C VAL A 115 1.69 -4.06 3.80
N ASN A 116 2.10 -5.18 3.18
CA ASN A 116 1.23 -6.35 3.02
C ASN A 116 0.89 -7.00 4.37
N LEU A 117 1.86 -7.11 5.29
CA LEU A 117 1.58 -7.62 6.64
C LEU A 117 0.62 -6.69 7.38
N LEU A 118 0.87 -5.37 7.36
CA LEU A 118 -0.03 -4.39 7.95
C LEU A 118 -1.43 -4.41 7.32
N GLU A 119 -1.56 -4.70 6.02
CA GLU A 119 -2.84 -4.86 5.35
C GLU A 119 -3.64 -6.03 5.95
N VAL A 120 -3.01 -7.16 6.20
CA VAL A 120 -3.66 -8.29 6.89
C VAL A 120 -4.07 -7.92 8.31
N LEU A 121 -3.19 -7.25 9.05
CA LEU A 121 -3.45 -6.90 10.45
C LEU A 121 -4.58 -5.87 10.58
N LEU A 122 -4.53 -4.79 9.79
CA LEU A 122 -5.48 -3.67 9.86
C LEU A 122 -6.88 -3.99 9.34
N TYR A 123 -7.08 -5.17 8.76
CA TYR A 123 -8.42 -5.70 8.56
C TYR A 123 -9.20 -5.73 9.89
N HIS A 124 -8.51 -5.99 11.01
CA HIS A 124 -9.13 -6.08 12.33
C HIS A 124 -9.18 -4.75 13.07
N ALA A 125 -10.37 -4.39 13.56
CA ALA A 125 -10.59 -3.17 14.35
C ALA A 125 -9.74 -3.11 15.64
N SER A 126 -9.42 -4.27 16.24
CA SER A 126 -8.54 -4.35 17.41
C SER A 126 -7.14 -3.79 17.12
N VAL A 127 -6.55 -4.13 15.97
CA VAL A 127 -5.26 -3.59 15.53
C VAL A 127 -5.36 -2.09 15.25
N ALA A 128 -6.43 -1.66 14.60
CA ALA A 128 -6.66 -0.24 14.31
C ALA A 128 -6.75 0.58 15.62
N SER A 129 -7.40 0.04 16.65
CA SER A 129 -7.50 0.66 17.97
C SER A 129 -6.17 0.73 18.74
N SER A 130 -5.23 -0.17 18.45
CA SER A 130 -3.93 -0.24 19.13
C SER A 130 -2.83 0.57 18.44
N LEU A 131 -3.13 1.37 17.41
CA LEU A 131 -2.13 2.10 16.62
C LEU A 131 -1.34 3.15 17.42
N GLY A 132 -1.91 3.67 18.52
CA GLY A 132 -1.29 4.70 19.35
C GLY A 132 -0.83 5.93 18.53
N ASP A 133 0.28 6.54 18.96
CA ASP A 133 0.83 7.73 18.30
C ASP A 133 1.49 7.40 16.95
N MET A 134 2.04 6.18 16.79
CA MET A 134 2.62 5.72 15.52
C MET A 134 1.57 5.61 14.40
N GLY A 135 0.28 5.57 14.73
CA GLY A 135 -0.79 5.71 13.75
C GLY A 135 -0.73 7.02 12.95
N LEU A 136 -0.18 8.10 13.53
CA LEU A 136 0.01 9.37 12.81
C LEU A 136 1.02 9.20 11.66
N GLU A 137 2.11 8.49 11.91
CA GLU A 137 3.13 8.20 10.90
C GLU A 137 2.56 7.31 9.79
N LEU A 138 1.68 6.36 10.14
CA LEU A 138 0.98 5.54 9.15
C LEU A 138 0.04 6.38 8.26
N ALA A 139 -0.71 7.31 8.84
CA ALA A 139 -1.57 8.21 8.07
C ALA A 139 -0.74 9.08 7.11
N ASP A 140 0.42 9.55 7.55
CA ASP A 140 1.34 10.35 6.74
C ASP A 140 2.02 9.52 5.65
N TYR A 141 2.39 8.28 5.95
CA TYR A 141 2.87 7.32 4.97
C TYR A 141 1.82 7.11 3.86
N CYS A 142 0.58 6.80 4.25
CA CYS A 142 -0.52 6.58 3.31
C CYS A 142 -0.77 7.81 2.42
N PHE A 143 -0.75 9.01 3.01
CA PHE A 143 -0.86 10.26 2.27
C PHE A 143 0.27 10.41 1.22
N ARG A 144 1.53 10.17 1.59
CA ARG A 144 2.66 10.21 0.64
C ARG A 144 2.51 9.17 -0.47
N ARG A 145 1.96 7.99 -0.20
CA ARG A 145 1.66 6.99 -1.22
C ARG A 145 0.61 7.46 -2.21
N LEU A 146 -0.47 8.07 -1.75
CA LEU A 146 -1.50 8.64 -2.63
C LEU A 146 -0.91 9.75 -3.51
N LEU A 147 -0.11 10.65 -2.92
CA LEU A 147 0.57 11.71 -3.67
C LEU A 147 1.51 11.14 -4.73
N TYR A 148 2.28 10.10 -4.39
CA TYR A 148 3.12 9.39 -5.34
C TYR A 148 2.29 8.85 -6.51
N LEU A 149 1.17 8.15 -6.25
CA LEU A 149 0.31 7.59 -7.29
C LEU A 149 -0.30 8.65 -8.20
N SER A 150 -0.66 9.81 -7.66
CA SER A 150 -1.12 10.95 -8.44
C SER A 150 -0.03 11.52 -9.37
N SER A 151 1.24 11.40 -8.99
CA SER A 151 2.38 11.96 -9.74
C SER A 151 2.92 11.07 -10.87
N VAL A 152 2.38 9.86 -11.05
CA VAL A 152 2.88 8.91 -12.06
C VAL A 152 2.31 9.24 -13.45
N ASP A 153 3.11 9.90 -14.28
CA ASP A 153 2.69 10.31 -15.63
C ASP A 153 2.77 9.19 -16.70
N ASP A 154 3.84 8.37 -16.70
CA ASP A 154 4.05 7.30 -17.70
C ASP A 154 3.83 5.91 -17.10
N LEU A 155 2.57 5.50 -16.95
CA LEU A 155 2.20 4.13 -16.53
C LEU A 155 2.67 3.06 -17.53
N SER A 156 2.87 3.42 -18.81
CA SER A 156 3.35 2.45 -19.81
C SER A 156 4.79 2.00 -19.56
N SER A 157 5.56 2.80 -18.80
CA SER A 157 6.93 2.46 -18.42
C SER A 157 7.03 1.14 -17.62
N PHE A 158 6.02 0.80 -16.81
CA PHE A 158 5.96 -0.45 -16.06
C PHE A 158 5.67 -1.68 -16.94
N LEU A 159 5.14 -1.46 -18.15
CA LEU A 159 4.84 -2.52 -19.12
C LEU A 159 5.97 -2.75 -20.13
N LYS A 160 6.94 -1.84 -20.21
CA LYS A 160 8.08 -1.95 -21.12
C LYS A 160 8.94 -3.15 -20.72
N LYS A 161 8.79 -4.25 -21.46
CA LYS A 161 9.73 -5.37 -21.45
C LYS A 161 10.92 -5.00 -22.33
N THR A 162 12.11 -5.38 -21.90
CA THR A 162 13.29 -5.34 -22.75
C THR A 162 13.15 -6.51 -23.72
N GLU A 163 12.83 -6.24 -24.98
CA GLU A 163 12.38 -7.26 -25.95
C GLU A 163 13.51 -7.68 -26.90
N THR A 164 14.58 -6.87 -27.02
CA THR A 164 15.67 -7.14 -27.96
C THR A 164 17.05 -7.18 -27.30
N ALA A 165 17.97 -7.98 -27.88
CA ALA A 165 19.36 -8.05 -27.44
C ALA A 165 20.05 -6.66 -27.46
N ALA A 166 19.72 -5.83 -28.45
CA ALA A 166 20.25 -4.46 -28.57
C ALA A 166 19.72 -3.48 -27.51
N GLU A 167 18.56 -3.76 -26.91
CA GLU A 167 18.04 -2.99 -25.76
C GLU A 167 18.66 -3.48 -24.44
N LEU A 168 18.93 -4.78 -24.33
CA LEU A 168 19.65 -5.38 -23.20
C LEU A 168 21.08 -4.85 -23.13
N ASP A 169 21.80 -4.81 -24.25
CA ASP A 169 23.17 -4.28 -24.32
C ASP A 169 23.29 -2.79 -23.97
N LYS A 170 22.17 -2.06 -23.96
CA LYS A 170 22.12 -0.62 -23.62
C LYS A 170 21.65 -0.34 -22.19
N LEU A 171 21.07 -1.32 -21.52
CA LEU A 171 20.58 -1.13 -20.16
C LEU A 171 21.76 -1.25 -19.20
N SER A 172 22.05 -0.18 -18.46
CA SER A 172 23.03 -0.27 -17.39
C SER A 172 22.43 -0.99 -16.17
N ASP A 173 23.28 -1.59 -15.35
CA ASP A 173 22.89 -2.14 -14.06
C ASP A 173 22.22 -1.09 -13.14
N LEU A 174 22.56 0.18 -13.33
CA LEU A 174 21.94 1.30 -12.62
C LEU A 174 20.51 1.52 -13.11
N ASP A 175 20.28 1.49 -14.43
CA ASP A 175 18.94 1.63 -15.01
C ASP A 175 18.02 0.49 -14.56
N GLU A 176 18.54 -0.74 -14.49
CA GLU A 176 17.79 -1.88 -13.98
C GLU A 176 17.42 -1.70 -12.49
N LEU A 177 18.38 -1.29 -11.65
CA LEU A 177 18.15 -1.04 -10.24
C LEU A 177 17.13 0.08 -10.02
N GLU A 178 17.19 1.16 -10.80
CA GLU A 178 16.20 2.23 -10.76
C GLU A 178 14.81 1.76 -11.21
N LYS A 179 14.73 0.94 -12.25
CA LYS A 179 13.48 0.33 -12.71
C LYS A 179 12.87 -0.57 -11.63
N GLN A 180 13.68 -1.38 -10.96
CA GLN A 180 13.25 -2.21 -9.83
C GLN A 180 12.73 -1.34 -8.68
N CYS A 181 13.47 -0.31 -8.28
CA CYS A 181 13.03 0.64 -7.24
C CYS A 181 11.69 1.29 -7.59
N LYS A 182 11.53 1.77 -8.82
CA LYS A 182 10.26 2.36 -9.29
C LYS A 182 9.11 1.35 -9.25
N THR A 183 9.36 0.13 -9.72
CA THR A 183 8.35 -0.95 -9.73
C THR A 183 7.92 -1.33 -8.32
N ILE A 184 8.88 -1.52 -7.41
CA ILE A 184 8.61 -1.82 -5.99
C ILE A 184 7.81 -0.68 -5.36
N THR A 185 8.24 0.57 -5.55
CA THR A 185 7.56 1.76 -4.98
C THR A 185 6.12 1.85 -5.47
N PHE A 186 5.89 1.61 -6.76
CA PHE A 186 4.55 1.59 -7.35
C PHE A 186 3.69 0.48 -6.76
N ASN A 187 4.18 -0.75 -6.73
CA ASN A 187 3.45 -1.88 -6.16
C ASN A 187 3.09 -1.64 -4.69
N THR A 188 4.04 -1.16 -3.89
CA THR A 188 3.81 -0.83 -2.48
C THR A 188 2.79 0.29 -2.31
N ALA A 189 2.84 1.34 -3.14
CA ALA A 189 1.88 2.43 -3.09
C ALA A 189 0.46 1.97 -3.46
N MET A 190 0.33 1.05 -4.41
CA MET A 190 -0.95 0.42 -4.76
C MET A 190 -1.51 -0.40 -3.60
N SER A 191 -0.69 -1.19 -2.89
CA SER A 191 -1.13 -1.92 -1.68
C SER A 191 -1.51 -0.98 -0.53
N ALA A 192 -0.83 0.15 -0.38
CA ALA A 192 -1.12 1.13 0.68
C ALA A 192 -2.52 1.76 0.59
N ILE A 193 -3.19 1.68 -0.57
CA ILE A 193 -4.60 2.08 -0.72
C ILE A 193 -5.50 1.28 0.23
N THR A 194 -5.24 -0.02 0.41
CA THR A 194 -6.03 -0.83 1.34
C THR A 194 -5.84 -0.35 2.78
N LEU A 195 -4.64 0.12 3.15
CA LEU A 195 -4.40 0.71 4.47
C LEU A 195 -5.24 1.99 4.67
N VAL A 196 -5.32 2.85 3.65
CA VAL A 196 -6.20 4.05 3.68
C VAL A 196 -7.65 3.64 3.92
N ARG A 197 -8.13 2.62 3.20
CA ARG A 197 -9.49 2.11 3.39
C ARG A 197 -9.69 1.62 4.82
N TYR A 198 -8.81 0.77 5.35
CA TYR A 198 -9.00 0.21 6.70
C TYR A 198 -8.96 1.28 7.78
N LEU A 199 -8.08 2.28 7.68
CA LEU A 199 -8.11 3.42 8.60
C LEU A 199 -9.43 4.20 8.50
N ALA A 200 -9.98 4.38 7.30
CA ALA A 200 -11.26 5.05 7.09
C ALA A 200 -12.46 4.22 7.60
N GLU A 201 -12.45 2.91 7.36
CA GLU A 201 -13.47 1.97 7.82
C GLU A 201 -13.52 1.88 9.34
N HIS A 202 -12.36 1.86 9.99
CA HIS A 202 -12.20 1.81 11.44
C HIS A 202 -12.19 3.20 12.11
N ALA A 203 -12.73 4.22 11.45
CA ALA A 203 -12.74 5.61 11.94
C ALA A 203 -13.32 5.78 13.37
N GLU A 204 -14.17 4.85 13.82
CA GLU A 204 -14.78 4.88 15.16
C GLU A 204 -13.80 4.44 16.27
N VAL A 205 -12.79 3.64 15.95
CA VAL A 205 -11.89 3.03 16.95
C VAL A 205 -10.43 3.50 16.84
N ILE A 206 -10.02 4.07 15.71
CA ILE A 206 -8.65 4.60 15.57
C ILE A 206 -8.42 5.80 16.50
N PRO A 207 -7.16 6.05 16.93
CA PRO A 207 -6.86 7.22 17.76
C PRO A 207 -7.27 8.51 17.07
N MET A 208 -7.83 9.44 17.85
CA MET A 208 -8.46 10.64 17.30
C MET A 208 -7.51 11.53 16.50
N GLY A 209 -6.25 11.59 16.93
CA GLY A 209 -5.20 12.31 16.22
C GLY A 209 -5.01 11.79 14.80
N VAL A 210 -5.10 10.47 14.60
CA VAL A 210 -4.94 9.80 13.29
C VAL A 210 -6.06 10.20 12.35
N LEU A 211 -7.32 10.11 12.81
CA LEU A 211 -8.47 10.50 12.00
C LEU A 211 -8.41 11.99 11.63
N SER A 212 -8.05 12.86 12.57
CA SER A 212 -7.84 14.29 12.27
C SER A 212 -6.74 14.47 11.23
N ARG A 213 -5.57 13.81 11.41
CA ARG A 213 -4.42 13.90 10.49
C ARG A 213 -4.83 13.55 9.06
N MET A 214 -5.58 12.46 8.89
CA MET A 214 -6.10 12.02 7.59
C MET A 214 -7.05 13.03 6.96
N LEU A 215 -7.99 13.57 7.74
CA LEU A 215 -9.07 14.40 7.22
C LEU A 215 -8.65 15.85 7.00
N ASN A 216 -7.96 16.46 7.96
CA ASN A 216 -7.82 17.92 8.02
C ASN A 216 -6.41 18.41 7.68
N GLN A 217 -5.37 17.63 7.99
CA GLN A 217 -4.00 18.01 7.67
C GLN A 217 -3.51 17.41 6.35
N ASN A 218 -3.84 16.16 6.07
CA ASN A 218 -3.47 15.48 4.83
C ASN A 218 -4.54 15.56 3.73
N ASP A 219 -5.76 16.00 4.05
CA ASP A 219 -6.89 16.11 3.12
C ASP A 219 -7.04 14.87 2.21
N ILE A 220 -6.94 13.67 2.79
CA ILE A 220 -6.92 12.39 2.04
C ILE A 220 -8.13 12.25 1.11
N VAL A 221 -9.28 12.80 1.48
CA VAL A 221 -10.48 12.83 0.64
C VAL A 221 -10.20 13.44 -0.74
N LEU A 222 -9.44 14.53 -0.82
CA LEU A 222 -9.12 15.19 -2.09
C LEU A 222 -8.12 14.37 -2.92
N HIS A 223 -7.13 13.76 -2.27
CA HIS A 223 -6.17 12.90 -2.95
C HIS A 223 -6.81 11.62 -3.48
N LEU A 224 -7.82 11.07 -2.79
CA LEU A 224 -8.62 9.97 -3.34
C LEU A 224 -9.37 10.39 -4.60
N VAL A 225 -9.90 11.62 -4.68
CA VAL A 225 -10.53 12.13 -5.91
C VAL A 225 -9.53 12.19 -7.06
N GLU A 226 -8.32 12.70 -6.80
CA GLU A 226 -7.26 12.77 -7.80
C GLU A 226 -6.84 11.38 -8.30
N VAL A 227 -6.58 10.44 -7.39
CA VAL A 227 -6.23 9.06 -7.73
C VAL A 227 -7.38 8.36 -8.49
N LEU A 228 -8.64 8.57 -8.08
CA LEU A 228 -9.82 8.06 -8.80
C LEU A 228 -9.97 8.66 -10.21
N SER A 229 -9.51 9.89 -10.39
CA SER A 229 -9.54 10.58 -11.66
C SER A 229 -8.43 10.10 -12.61
N ASN A 230 -7.21 9.96 -12.10
CA ASN A 230 -6.02 9.56 -12.86
C ASN A 230 -6.01 8.07 -13.20
N LYS A 231 -6.67 7.23 -12.38
CA LYS A 231 -6.77 5.77 -12.55
C LYS A 231 -5.41 5.08 -12.72
N PRO A 232 -4.45 5.24 -11.78
CA PRO A 232 -3.10 4.67 -11.90
C PRO A 232 -3.05 3.15 -12.03
N TRP A 233 -4.15 2.41 -11.79
CA TRP A 233 -4.24 0.97 -12.03
C TRP A 233 -4.60 0.59 -13.46
N ARG A 234 -4.85 1.53 -14.38
CA ARG A 234 -5.29 1.22 -15.76
C ARG A 234 -4.46 1.98 -16.76
N VAL A 235 -3.97 1.27 -17.77
CA VAL A 235 -3.23 1.89 -18.87
C VAL A 235 -3.52 1.19 -20.19
N ARG A 236 -3.53 1.96 -21.27
CA ARG A 236 -3.57 1.41 -22.62
C ARG A 236 -2.17 1.43 -23.23
N HIS A 237 -1.64 0.26 -23.57
CA HIS A 237 -0.30 0.10 -24.15
C HIS A 237 -0.34 -0.87 -25.33
N LYS A 238 0.37 -0.56 -26.42
CA LYS A 238 0.36 -1.34 -27.68
C LYS A 238 -1.07 -1.74 -28.13
N LYS A 239 -2.03 -0.79 -28.04
CA LYS A 239 -3.48 -0.93 -28.35
C LYS A 239 -4.28 -1.85 -27.42
N LYS A 240 -3.66 -2.49 -26.44
CA LYS A 240 -4.26 -3.40 -25.45
C LYS A 240 -4.46 -2.71 -24.11
N TRP A 241 -5.52 -3.07 -23.40
CA TRP A 241 -5.77 -2.58 -22.05
C TRP A 241 -5.02 -3.43 -21.04
N HIS A 242 -4.45 -2.77 -20.04
CA HIS A 242 -3.82 -3.44 -18.91
C HIS A 242 -4.39 -2.87 -17.62
N VAL A 243 -4.59 -3.75 -16.65
CA VAL A 243 -5.00 -3.41 -15.29
C VAL A 243 -3.96 -3.91 -14.30
N PHE A 244 -3.72 -3.15 -13.24
CA PHE A 244 -2.88 -3.56 -12.14
C PHE A 244 -3.71 -4.31 -11.10
N GLU A 245 -3.42 -5.60 -10.90
CA GLU A 245 -4.09 -6.46 -9.93
C GLU A 245 -3.14 -7.51 -9.36
N ASP A 246 -3.34 -7.86 -8.08
CA ASP A 246 -2.56 -8.89 -7.37
C ASP A 246 -1.03 -8.66 -7.48
N GLY A 247 -0.60 -7.41 -7.35
CA GLY A 247 0.82 -7.04 -7.37
C GLY A 247 1.46 -6.97 -8.76
N GLY A 248 0.69 -7.05 -9.85
CA GLY A 248 1.23 -7.00 -11.20
C GLY A 248 0.28 -6.46 -12.25
N TRP A 249 0.84 -6.05 -13.39
CA TRP A 249 0.07 -5.64 -14.55
C TRP A 249 -0.39 -6.85 -15.37
N LYS A 250 -1.69 -6.90 -15.67
CA LYS A 250 -2.33 -7.95 -16.47
C LYS A 250 -3.00 -7.34 -17.69
N GLU A 251 -2.81 -7.95 -18.86
CA GLU A 251 -3.57 -7.60 -20.06
C GLU A 251 -5.02 -8.07 -19.89
N ILE A 252 -5.99 -7.23 -20.30
CA ILE A 252 -7.42 -7.55 -20.22
C ILE A 252 -8.09 -7.38 -21.58
N GLU A 253 -9.17 -8.15 -21.78
CA GLU A 253 -10.01 -8.06 -22.96
C GLU A 253 -10.92 -6.82 -22.92
N ARG A 254 -11.59 -6.51 -24.04
CA ARG A 254 -12.36 -5.26 -24.19
C ARG A 254 -13.62 -5.22 -23.33
N ASP A 255 -14.27 -6.36 -23.14
CA ASP A 255 -15.44 -6.56 -22.31
C ASP A 255 -15.11 -6.43 -20.82
N GLU A 256 -13.91 -6.84 -20.40
CA GLU A 256 -13.44 -6.68 -19.02
C GLU A 256 -13.04 -5.24 -18.66
N VAL A 257 -12.90 -4.34 -19.63
CA VAL A 257 -12.53 -2.94 -19.39
C VAL A 257 -13.53 -2.23 -18.47
N GLN A 258 -14.79 -2.64 -18.41
CA GLN A 258 -15.77 -2.01 -17.51
C GLN A 258 -15.85 -2.67 -16.14
N ARG A 259 -15.18 -3.81 -15.93
CA ARG A 259 -15.18 -4.51 -14.66
C ARG A 259 -14.41 -3.72 -13.62
N ILE A 260 -14.95 -3.58 -12.42
CA ILE A 260 -14.24 -2.97 -11.29
C ILE A 260 -13.15 -3.92 -10.82
N GLY A 261 -11.91 -3.40 -10.76
CA GLY A 261 -10.78 -4.13 -10.21
C GLY A 261 -10.70 -4.00 -8.69
N LYS A 262 -9.92 -4.87 -8.03
CA LYS A 262 -9.80 -4.87 -6.57
C LYS A 262 -9.38 -3.51 -6.00
N ILE A 263 -8.32 -2.90 -6.55
CA ILE A 263 -7.79 -1.61 -6.09
C ILE A 263 -8.81 -0.48 -6.28
N GLU A 264 -9.52 -0.47 -7.40
CA GLU A 264 -10.58 0.50 -7.65
C GLU A 264 -11.69 0.39 -6.61
N GLY A 265 -12.08 -0.85 -6.27
CA GLY A 265 -13.00 -1.11 -5.17
C GLY A 265 -12.50 -0.54 -3.84
N GLN A 266 -11.22 -0.77 -3.49
CA GLN A 266 -10.64 -0.23 -2.25
C GLN A 266 -10.69 1.31 -2.20
N LEU A 267 -10.38 1.99 -3.32
CA LEU A 267 -10.45 3.46 -3.41
C LEU A 267 -11.86 3.98 -3.21
N TRP A 268 -12.84 3.38 -3.88
CA TRP A 268 -14.24 3.78 -3.75
C TRP A 268 -14.78 3.54 -2.34
N LEU A 269 -14.41 2.43 -1.71
CA LEU A 269 -14.77 2.15 -0.32
C LEU A 269 -14.12 3.14 0.62
N ALA A 270 -12.81 3.38 0.51
CA ALA A 270 -12.09 4.37 1.31
C ALA A 270 -12.73 5.75 1.22
N PHE A 271 -13.03 6.18 -0.01
CA PHE A 271 -13.70 7.45 -0.27
C PHE A 271 -15.09 7.51 0.36
N THR A 272 -15.87 6.43 0.26
CA THR A 272 -17.20 6.32 0.86
C THR A 272 -17.14 6.42 2.39
N TYR A 273 -16.21 5.70 3.04
CA TYR A 273 -16.05 5.74 4.50
C TYR A 273 -15.65 7.13 4.99
N LEU A 274 -14.69 7.80 4.34
CA LEU A 274 -14.27 9.15 4.73
C LEU A 274 -15.36 10.20 4.49
N LEU A 275 -16.18 10.04 3.45
CA LEU A 275 -17.22 11.03 3.12
C LEU A 275 -18.51 10.84 3.91
N LEU A 276 -18.94 9.58 4.11
CA LEU A 276 -20.24 9.24 4.69
C LEU A 276 -20.16 8.77 6.14
N GLY A 277 -18.99 8.34 6.61
CA GLY A 277 -18.78 7.88 7.98
C GLY A 277 -19.21 8.92 9.01
N PRO A 278 -19.91 8.53 10.09
CA PRO A 278 -20.42 9.48 11.08
C PRO A 278 -19.31 10.26 11.76
N GLU A 279 -18.22 9.60 12.17
CA GLU A 279 -17.07 10.27 12.79
C GLU A 279 -16.32 11.17 11.82
N CYS A 280 -16.19 10.75 10.56
CA CYS A 280 -15.54 11.55 9.54
C CYS A 280 -16.33 12.83 9.24
N ARG A 281 -17.66 12.73 9.09
CA ARG A 281 -18.54 13.88 8.80
C ARG A 281 -18.57 14.92 9.92
N LYS A 282 -18.41 14.50 11.17
CA LYS A 282 -18.32 15.42 12.31
C LYS A 282 -17.05 16.27 12.29
N ARG A 283 -16.02 15.85 11.57
CA ARG A 283 -14.64 16.37 11.68
C ARG A 283 -14.10 17.00 10.41
N TYR A 284 -14.54 16.51 9.26
CA TYR A 284 -14.04 17.00 7.97
C TYR A 284 -14.65 18.35 7.64
N GLU A 285 -13.80 19.35 7.46
CA GLU A 285 -14.21 20.71 7.15
C GLU A 285 -14.45 20.90 5.64
N TYR A 286 -15.71 21.13 5.25
CA TYR A 286 -16.10 21.34 3.85
C TYR A 286 -16.05 22.82 3.48
N THR A 287 -14.94 23.26 2.90
CA THR A 287 -14.89 24.56 2.20
C THR A 287 -15.55 24.45 0.82
N GLU A 288 -15.92 25.59 0.23
CA GLU A 288 -16.55 25.60 -1.10
C GLU A 288 -15.61 25.04 -2.19
N GLN A 289 -14.32 25.32 -2.09
CA GLN A 289 -13.29 24.77 -2.98
C GLN A 289 -13.20 23.24 -2.85
N LYS A 290 -13.17 22.72 -1.62
CA LYS A 290 -13.14 21.27 -1.37
C LYS A 290 -14.37 20.58 -1.94
N LYS A 291 -15.56 21.17 -1.75
CA LYS A 291 -16.79 20.65 -2.35
C LYS A 291 -16.70 20.58 -3.87
N GLN A 292 -16.26 21.65 -4.53
CA GLN A 292 -16.14 21.66 -5.99
C GLN A 292 -15.26 20.53 -6.52
N VAL A 293 -14.11 20.28 -5.89
CA VAL A 293 -13.23 19.15 -6.24
C VAL A 293 -13.93 17.82 -5.98
N ILE A 294 -14.51 17.62 -4.80
CA ILE A 294 -15.25 16.40 -4.46
C ILE A 294 -16.37 16.11 -5.45
N LEU A 295 -17.09 17.13 -5.93
CA LEU A 295 -18.17 16.95 -6.90
C LEU A 295 -17.68 16.48 -8.28
N GLN A 296 -16.40 16.64 -8.64
CA GLN A 296 -15.85 16.12 -9.89
C GLN A 296 -15.95 14.59 -9.97
N ILE A 297 -15.98 13.91 -8.81
CA ILE A 297 -16.10 12.45 -8.72
C ILE A 297 -17.38 11.92 -9.37
N ARG A 298 -18.41 12.77 -9.52
CA ARG A 298 -19.68 12.43 -10.18
C ARG A 298 -19.47 11.90 -11.60
N ASN A 299 -18.48 12.43 -12.32
CA ASN A 299 -18.16 12.00 -13.68
C ASN A 299 -17.64 10.56 -13.74
N HIS A 300 -17.20 10.02 -12.61
CA HIS A 300 -16.65 8.68 -12.47
C HIS A 300 -17.70 7.67 -11.92
N LEU A 301 -18.82 8.15 -11.37
CA LEU A 301 -19.93 7.35 -10.84
C LEU A 301 -20.89 6.89 -11.96
N THR A 302 -20.41 6.00 -12.83
CA THR A 302 -21.23 5.41 -13.91
C THR A 302 -22.27 4.43 -13.36
N GLU A 303 -23.32 4.15 -14.13
CA GLU A 303 -24.34 3.16 -13.73
C GLU A 303 -23.74 1.77 -13.56
N VAL A 304 -22.87 1.38 -14.50
CA VAL A 304 -22.13 0.12 -14.47
C VAL A 304 -21.24 -0.02 -13.22
N LEU A 305 -20.66 1.09 -12.74
CA LEU A 305 -19.88 1.08 -11.51
C LEU A 305 -20.79 0.89 -10.29
N VAL A 306 -21.91 1.58 -10.23
CA VAL A 306 -22.87 1.48 -9.12
C VAL A 306 -23.52 0.10 -9.08
N ASP A 307 -23.81 -0.51 -10.22
CA ASP A 307 -24.33 -1.88 -10.30
C ASP A 307 -23.32 -2.89 -9.74
N GLN A 308 -22.02 -2.68 -9.99
CA GLN A 308 -20.94 -3.53 -9.48
C GLN A 308 -20.57 -3.25 -8.02
N LEU A 309 -20.79 -2.02 -7.54
CA LEU A 309 -20.49 -1.60 -6.18
C LEU A 309 -21.68 -0.82 -5.58
N PRO A 310 -22.75 -1.51 -5.15
CA PRO A 310 -24.02 -0.88 -4.75
C PRO A 310 -23.92 0.12 -3.59
N VAL A 311 -22.90 -0.01 -2.74
CA VAL A 311 -22.63 0.94 -1.64
C VAL A 311 -22.42 2.39 -2.13
N LEU A 312 -22.07 2.58 -3.41
CA LEU A 312 -21.92 3.92 -4.00
C LEU A 312 -23.26 4.60 -4.33
N GLN A 313 -24.38 3.89 -4.24
CA GLN A 313 -25.70 4.45 -4.54
C GLN A 313 -26.00 5.67 -3.65
N ASP A 314 -25.65 5.60 -2.36
CA ASP A 314 -25.85 6.71 -1.42
C ASP A 314 -25.04 7.95 -1.80
N MET A 315 -23.82 7.76 -2.32
CA MET A 315 -23.01 8.86 -2.85
C MET A 315 -23.63 9.45 -4.11
N ARG A 316 -24.12 8.61 -5.03
CA ARG A 316 -24.79 9.06 -6.27
C ARG A 316 -26.04 9.89 -5.95
N VAL A 317 -26.81 9.51 -4.94
CA VAL A 317 -28.03 10.24 -4.51
C VAL A 317 -27.67 11.59 -3.88
N ARG A 318 -26.71 11.63 -2.95
CA ARG A 318 -26.29 12.86 -2.27
C ARG A 318 -25.50 13.82 -3.17
N ALA A 319 -25.00 13.31 -4.29
CA ALA A 319 -24.34 14.09 -5.32
C ALA A 319 -25.28 14.56 -6.45
N ARG A 320 -26.61 14.56 -6.27
CA ARG A 320 -27.51 15.27 -7.20
C ARG A 320 -27.67 16.74 -6.77
N PRO A 321 -27.65 17.72 -7.69
CA PRO A 321 -28.16 19.04 -7.39
C PRO A 321 -29.64 18.93 -6.97
N ALA A 322 -30.04 19.72 -5.98
CA ALA A 322 -31.45 19.97 -5.73
C ALA A 322 -32.11 20.64 -6.95
#